data_AF-A0A9C8TXW2-F1
#
_entry.id   AF-A0A9C8TXW2-F1
#
_cell.length_a   1.000
_cell.length_b   1.000
_cell.length_c   1.000
_cell.angle_alpha   90.00
_cell.angle_beta   90.00
_cell.angle_gamma   90.00
#
_symmetry.space_group_name_H-M   'P 1'
#
loop_
_entity.id
_entity.type
_entity.pdbx_description
1 polymer ?
#
loop_
_entity_poly.entity_id
_entity_poly.type
_entity_poly.pdbx_seq_one_letter_code
_entity_poly.pdbx_strand_id
1 'polypeptide(L)'
;MSRSRDLTTRQLIRHWLIAVAVTAAAVSPAGADGMIVPIRPDIPVQGHWAVTYHHVDITVRQQVASVSITQEFVNTGKGMIEVEYLFPVPPGAAINSMTLMVNGKEFPAKLMKADEARRIYEEIVRRKKDPALLEYAGFGLYRTRAFPLEPGKPAKVVVNYRTICKKDTSTVEVWYPLNTEKFSAKPIRDVTVRVDVESSADITTVYSPSHKIPIARKGPRRLVATYHAVMIGHRPMA
;
A
#
# COMPACT_ATOMS: atom_id res chain seq x y z
N MET A 1 77.22 -8.75 33.99
CA MET A 1 77.53 -7.31 33.83
C MET A 1 76.97 -6.81 32.52
N SER A 2 76.47 -5.57 32.52
CA SER A 2 76.13 -4.70 31.39
C SER A 2 74.76 -4.80 30.72
N ARG A 3 74.03 -3.67 30.86
CA ARG A 3 72.85 -3.21 30.11
C ARG A 3 73.21 -2.89 28.65
N SER A 4 72.24 -2.98 27.73
CA SER A 4 71.70 -1.81 27.03
C SER A 4 70.60 -2.19 26.03
N ARG A 5 69.57 -1.33 26.00
CA ARG A 5 68.42 -1.24 25.10
C ARG A 5 68.84 -1.24 23.62
N ASP A 6 67.97 -1.73 22.72
CA ASP A 6 67.21 -0.83 21.84
C ASP A 6 66.07 -1.54 21.08
N LEU A 7 65.02 -0.72 20.87
CA LEU A 7 63.74 -1.00 20.21
C LEU A 7 63.87 -0.87 18.69
N THR A 8 63.01 -1.56 17.93
CA THR A 8 62.53 -1.37 16.53
C THR A 8 62.52 -2.71 15.80
N THR A 9 61.55 -3.14 14.97
CA THR A 9 60.34 -2.58 14.40
C THR A 9 59.46 -3.75 13.93
N ARG A 10 58.15 -3.64 14.21
CA ARG A 10 56.98 -4.28 13.55
C ARG A 10 57.21 -5.47 12.60
N GLN A 11 56.65 -6.63 12.94
CA GLN A 11 56.07 -7.55 11.95
C GLN A 11 54.70 -8.08 12.41
N LEU A 12 53.79 -8.09 11.45
CA LEU A 12 52.34 -8.15 11.56
C LEU A 12 51.83 -9.58 11.81
N ILE A 13 51.01 -9.74 12.84
CA ILE A 13 50.24 -10.97 13.11
C ILE A 13 49.01 -10.98 12.18
N ARG A 14 49.02 -11.87 11.20
CA ARG A 14 47.86 -12.21 10.35
C ARG A 14 46.84 -12.98 11.19
N HIS A 15 45.83 -12.30 11.73
CA HIS A 15 44.61 -12.95 12.22
C HIS A 15 43.62 -13.11 11.06
N TRP A 16 43.20 -14.35 10.81
CA TRP A 16 42.06 -14.66 9.96
C TRP A 16 40.78 -14.27 10.71
N LEU A 17 40.08 -13.24 10.22
CA LEU A 17 38.69 -12.97 10.59
C LEU A 17 37.79 -13.66 9.56
N ILE A 18 37.11 -14.73 9.97
CA ILE A 18 35.98 -15.28 9.24
C ILE A 18 34.82 -14.29 9.45
N ALA A 19 34.58 -13.44 8.44
CA ALA A 19 33.38 -12.62 8.39
C ALA A 19 32.20 -13.51 8.01
N VAL A 20 31.36 -13.86 9.00
CA VAL A 20 30.03 -14.43 8.72
C VAL A 20 29.16 -13.28 8.21
N ALA A 21 29.02 -13.20 6.89
CA ALA A 21 28.07 -12.30 6.26
C ALA A 21 26.65 -12.83 6.49
N VAL A 22 25.97 -12.31 7.51
CA VAL A 22 24.52 -12.45 7.63
C VAL A 22 23.92 -11.57 6.53
N THR A 23 23.64 -12.15 5.36
CA THR A 23 22.79 -11.52 4.36
C THR A 23 21.38 -11.42 4.93
N ALA A 24 21.04 -10.24 5.45
CA ALA A 24 19.66 -9.87 5.72
C ALA A 24 18.91 -9.87 4.38
N ALA A 25 18.15 -10.93 4.12
CA ALA A 25 17.13 -10.90 3.08
C ALA A 25 16.14 -9.80 3.48
N ALA A 26 16.09 -8.73 2.69
CA ALA A 26 15.09 -7.69 2.86
C ALA A 26 13.71 -8.33 2.65
N VAL A 27 13.01 -8.59 3.75
CA VAL A 27 11.60 -8.98 3.71
C VAL A 27 10.82 -7.73 3.31
N SER A 28 10.38 -7.69 2.05
CA SER A 28 9.43 -6.68 1.60
C SER A 28 8.09 -6.92 2.30
N PRO A 29 7.49 -5.93 2.98
CA PRO A 29 6.15 -6.07 3.53
C PRO A 29 5.10 -5.90 2.42
N ALA A 30 4.33 -6.96 2.18
CA ALA A 30 3.27 -7.05 1.20
C ALA A 30 2.06 -6.18 1.54
N GLY A 31 1.92 -5.04 0.85
CA GLY A 31 0.87 -4.01 0.90
C GLY A 31 -0.46 -4.15 0.12
N ALA A 32 -1.56 -4.69 0.66
CA ALA A 32 -2.88 -4.70 -0.02
C ALA A 32 -3.54 -3.31 -0.21
N ASP A 33 -3.46 -2.77 -1.44
CA ASP A 33 -4.21 -1.62 -1.97
C ASP A 33 -4.55 -1.90 -3.46
N GLY A 34 -5.70 -1.41 -3.96
CA GLY A 34 -6.29 -1.87 -5.23
C GLY A 34 -5.79 -1.15 -6.49
N MET A 35 -5.87 -1.79 -7.67
CA MET A 35 -5.34 -1.25 -8.94
C MET A 35 -6.34 -1.24 -10.09
N ILE A 36 -6.22 -0.26 -10.99
CA ILE A 36 -6.90 -0.29 -12.31
C ILE A 36 -6.03 -1.00 -13.35
N VAL A 37 -6.68 -1.85 -14.15
CA VAL A 37 -6.11 -2.54 -15.32
C VAL A 37 -6.95 -2.20 -16.56
N PRO A 38 -6.37 -1.60 -17.61
CA PRO A 38 -7.05 -1.42 -18.88
C PRO A 38 -7.05 -2.73 -19.69
N ILE A 39 -8.19 -3.08 -20.33
CA ILE A 39 -8.37 -4.37 -21.05
C ILE A 39 -8.25 -4.25 -22.59
N ARG A 40 -7.94 -3.07 -23.15
CA ARG A 40 -7.92 -2.92 -24.63
C ARG A 40 -6.75 -3.67 -25.32
N PRO A 41 -6.96 -4.29 -26.51
CA PRO A 41 -6.02 -5.28 -27.04
C PRO A 41 -4.65 -4.75 -27.48
N ASP A 42 -4.51 -3.52 -28.00
CA ASP A 42 -3.29 -3.17 -28.75
C ASP A 42 -2.68 -1.79 -28.44
N ILE A 43 -2.96 -1.20 -27.27
CA ILE A 43 -2.37 0.10 -26.89
C ILE A 43 -1.51 -0.07 -25.63
N PRO A 44 -0.23 0.37 -25.64
CA PRO A 44 0.64 0.22 -24.48
C PRO A 44 0.01 0.73 -23.18
N VAL A 45 0.07 -0.12 -22.16
CA VAL A 45 -0.64 -0.06 -20.87
C VAL A 45 -0.23 1.15 -19.98
N GLN A 46 0.80 1.90 -20.35
CA GLN A 46 1.25 3.09 -19.64
C GLN A 46 0.69 4.37 -20.27
N GLY A 47 -0.06 5.17 -19.51
CA GLY A 47 -0.24 6.60 -19.83
C GLY A 47 -1.66 7.14 -20.01
N HIS A 48 -2.71 6.30 -20.00
CA HIS A 48 -4.07 6.75 -20.33
C HIS A 48 -5.02 6.87 -19.14
N TRP A 49 -4.53 6.70 -17.91
CA TRP A 49 -5.31 7.03 -16.73
C TRP A 49 -4.41 7.54 -15.61
N ALA A 50 -4.97 8.35 -14.72
CA ALA A 50 -4.29 8.86 -13.54
C ALA A 50 -5.20 8.77 -12.33
N VAL A 51 -4.61 8.58 -11.15
CA VAL A 51 -5.32 8.71 -9.88
C VAL A 51 -5.41 10.20 -9.54
N THR A 52 -6.62 10.72 -9.37
CA THR A 52 -6.85 12.10 -8.93
C THR A 52 -6.64 12.22 -7.43
N TYR A 53 -7.30 11.38 -6.65
CA TYR A 53 -7.15 11.31 -5.20
C TYR A 53 -7.25 9.88 -4.66
N HIS A 54 -6.62 9.68 -3.49
CA HIS A 54 -6.66 8.46 -2.71
C HIS A 54 -6.94 8.80 -1.25
N HIS A 55 -8.17 8.56 -0.81
CA HIS A 55 -8.61 8.89 0.54
C HIS A 55 -8.94 7.61 1.31
N VAL A 56 -8.40 7.51 2.51
CA VAL A 56 -8.52 6.33 3.35
C VAL A 56 -8.90 6.76 4.76
N ASP A 57 -10.05 6.27 5.21
CA ASP A 57 -10.53 6.45 6.57
C ASP A 57 -10.47 5.11 7.30
N ILE A 58 -9.66 5.07 8.37
CA ILE A 58 -9.47 3.90 9.22
C ILE A 58 -10.02 4.22 10.60
N THR A 59 -11.03 3.47 11.01
CA THR A 59 -11.57 3.53 12.37
C THR A 59 -11.14 2.27 13.12
N VAL A 60 -10.32 2.43 14.15
CA VAL A 60 -9.84 1.35 14.99
C VAL A 60 -10.59 1.38 16.31
N ARG A 61 -11.27 0.28 16.62
CA ARG A 61 -11.91 0.04 17.92
C ARG A 61 -11.30 -1.21 18.53
N GLN A 62 -10.55 -1.02 19.61
CA GLN A 62 -9.70 -2.06 20.19
C GLN A 62 -8.69 -2.57 19.15
N GLN A 63 -8.94 -3.75 18.57
CA GLN A 63 -8.10 -4.38 17.55
C GLN A 63 -8.80 -4.50 16.20
N VAL A 64 -10.05 -4.04 16.06
CA VAL A 64 -10.78 -4.14 14.79
C VAL A 64 -10.63 -2.82 14.05
N ALA A 65 -9.99 -2.87 12.88
CA ALA A 65 -9.94 -1.76 11.94
C ALA A 65 -11.09 -1.89 10.93
N SER A 66 -11.95 -0.88 10.87
CA SER A 66 -12.86 -0.67 9.74
C SER A 66 -12.22 0.35 8.79
N VAL A 67 -12.00 -0.06 7.55
CA VAL A 67 -11.30 0.72 6.53
C VAL A 67 -12.28 1.07 5.42
N SER A 68 -12.35 2.36 5.09
CA SER A 68 -13.05 2.89 3.93
C SER A 68 -12.03 3.54 3.01
N ILE A 69 -11.95 3.05 1.78
CA ILE A 69 -11.09 3.60 0.72
C ILE A 69 -11.99 4.27 -0.31
N THR A 70 -11.64 5.48 -0.70
CA THR A 70 -12.27 6.23 -1.77
C THR A 70 -11.20 6.71 -2.73
N GLN A 71 -11.21 6.19 -3.94
CA GLN A 71 -10.25 6.52 -5.00
C GLN A 71 -10.99 7.06 -6.22
N GLU A 72 -10.39 8.06 -6.87
CA GLU A 72 -10.85 8.53 -8.17
C GLU A 72 -9.76 8.42 -9.21
N PHE A 73 -10.16 7.94 -10.37
CA PHE A 73 -9.32 7.79 -11.55
C PHE A 73 -9.91 8.60 -12.68
N VAL A 74 -9.07 9.12 -13.56
CA VAL A 74 -9.52 9.82 -14.77
C VAL A 74 -8.85 9.21 -15.99
N ASN A 75 -9.62 9.01 -17.08
CA ASN A 75 -9.05 8.63 -18.37
C ASN A 75 -8.33 9.85 -18.98
N THR A 76 -7.00 9.78 -19.06
CA THR A 76 -6.13 10.82 -19.66
C THR A 76 -5.85 10.59 -21.14
N GLY A 77 -6.36 9.51 -21.72
CA GLY A 77 -6.23 9.19 -23.15
C GLY A 77 -7.22 9.94 -24.04
N LYS A 78 -7.13 9.69 -25.35
CA LYS A 78 -8.01 10.32 -26.36
C LYS A 78 -9.26 9.49 -26.70
N GLY A 79 -9.33 8.23 -26.26
CA GLY A 79 -10.44 7.33 -26.58
C GLY A 79 -11.07 6.69 -25.34
N MET A 80 -12.28 6.16 -25.49
CA MET A 80 -13.04 5.51 -24.41
C MET A 80 -12.44 4.15 -24.03
N ILE A 81 -12.08 3.92 -22.77
CA ILE A 81 -11.47 2.67 -22.29
C ILE A 81 -12.47 1.82 -21.51
N GLU A 82 -12.24 0.50 -21.48
CA GLU A 82 -12.78 -0.36 -20.43
C GLU A 82 -11.85 -0.27 -19.22
N VAL A 83 -12.42 -0.11 -18.03
CA VAL A 83 -11.70 -0.12 -16.77
C VAL A 83 -12.06 -1.35 -15.97
N GLU A 84 -11.05 -2.08 -15.54
CA GLU A 84 -11.16 -3.11 -14.52
C GLU A 84 -10.47 -2.62 -13.25
N TYR A 85 -11.13 -2.76 -12.11
CA TYR A 85 -10.53 -2.50 -10.81
C TYR A 85 -10.41 -3.80 -10.02
N LEU A 86 -9.21 -4.05 -9.52
CA LEU A 86 -8.82 -5.25 -8.78
C LEU A 86 -8.37 -4.84 -7.38
N PHE A 87 -9.03 -5.39 -6.36
CA PHE A 87 -8.66 -5.18 -4.95
C PHE A 87 -8.16 -6.49 -4.32
N PRO A 88 -6.86 -6.60 -3.98
CA PRO A 88 -6.36 -7.72 -3.18
C PRO A 88 -6.98 -7.65 -1.79
N VAL A 89 -7.65 -8.72 -1.37
CA VAL A 89 -8.17 -8.81 0.01
C VAL A 89 -6.99 -9.10 0.94
N PRO A 90 -6.70 -8.24 1.94
CA PRO A 90 -5.67 -8.54 2.92
C PRO A 90 -5.94 -9.88 3.64
N PRO A 91 -4.91 -10.61 4.07
CA PRO A 91 -5.08 -11.82 4.87
C PRO A 91 -5.96 -11.54 6.10
N GLY A 92 -6.98 -12.36 6.32
CA GLY A 92 -7.90 -12.21 7.47
C GLY A 92 -8.86 -11.01 7.39
N ALA A 93 -8.86 -10.26 6.29
CA ALA A 93 -9.82 -9.17 6.09
C ALA A 93 -11.17 -9.70 5.60
N ALA A 94 -12.25 -9.10 6.10
CA ALA A 94 -13.61 -9.31 5.62
C ALA A 94 -14.05 -8.08 4.82
N ILE A 95 -14.19 -8.23 3.51
CA ILE A 95 -14.74 -7.17 2.66
C ILE A 95 -16.23 -7.00 2.97
N ASN A 96 -16.64 -5.75 3.21
CA ASN A 96 -18.04 -5.39 3.40
C ASN A 96 -18.69 -5.01 2.06
N SER A 97 -18.04 -4.14 1.30
CA SER A 97 -18.53 -3.70 -0.01
C SER A 97 -17.40 -3.19 -0.88
N MET A 98 -17.56 -3.32 -2.20
CA MET A 98 -16.72 -2.65 -3.17
C MET A 98 -17.59 -2.28 -4.38
N THR A 99 -17.58 -1.01 -4.74
CA THR A 99 -18.38 -0.46 -5.84
C THR A 99 -17.53 0.45 -6.70
N LEU A 100 -17.54 0.20 -8.01
CA LEU A 100 -17.01 1.10 -9.01
C LEU A 100 -18.14 1.94 -9.59
N MET A 101 -17.95 3.25 -9.66
CA MET A 101 -18.88 4.21 -10.24
C MET A 101 -18.28 4.79 -11.51
N VAL A 102 -18.98 4.64 -12.63
CA VAL A 102 -18.58 5.21 -13.93
C VAL A 102 -19.81 5.86 -14.57
N ASN A 103 -19.67 7.12 -14.99
CA ASN A 103 -20.75 7.91 -15.59
C ASN A 103 -22.05 7.91 -14.76
N GLY A 104 -21.93 7.97 -13.43
CA GLY A 104 -23.06 7.96 -12.50
C GLY A 104 -23.73 6.59 -12.31
N LYS A 105 -23.21 5.52 -12.92
CA LYS A 105 -23.71 4.14 -12.74
C LYS A 105 -22.81 3.36 -11.79
N GLU A 106 -23.43 2.59 -10.91
CA GLU A 106 -22.73 1.71 -9.96
C GLU A 106 -22.52 0.31 -10.53
N PHE A 107 -21.32 -0.21 -10.33
CA PHE A 107 -20.86 -1.53 -10.75
C PHE A 107 -20.31 -2.26 -9.52
N PRO A 108 -21.15 -3.04 -8.82
CA PRO A 108 -20.73 -3.76 -7.63
C PRO A 108 -19.71 -4.84 -7.98
N ALA A 109 -18.74 -5.01 -7.09
CA ALA A 109 -17.69 -5.99 -7.26
C ALA A 109 -18.14 -7.41 -6.92
N LYS A 110 -17.46 -8.37 -7.55
CA LYS A 110 -17.63 -9.80 -7.28
C LYS A 110 -16.35 -10.34 -6.64
N LEU A 111 -16.53 -11.15 -5.59
CA LEU A 111 -15.46 -11.94 -5.02
C LEU A 111 -15.06 -13.03 -6.02
N MET A 112 -13.76 -13.16 -6.24
CA MET A 112 -13.17 -14.19 -7.07
C MET A 112 -12.63 -15.32 -6.20
N LYS A 113 -12.63 -16.55 -6.75
CA LYS A 113 -11.99 -17.70 -6.10
C LYS A 113 -10.47 -17.51 -6.07
N ALA A 114 -9.81 -18.02 -5.02
CA ALA A 114 -8.36 -17.88 -4.83
C ALA A 114 -7.54 -18.35 -6.04
N ASP A 115 -7.92 -19.45 -6.69
CA ASP A 115 -7.22 -19.95 -7.88
C ASP A 115 -7.34 -19.02 -9.09
N GLU A 116 -8.50 -18.37 -9.28
CA GLU A 116 -8.71 -17.41 -10.37
C GLU A 116 -7.95 -16.12 -10.08
N ALA A 117 -8.00 -15.64 -8.84
CA ALA A 117 -7.22 -14.50 -8.36
C ALA A 117 -5.71 -14.70 -8.59
N ARG A 118 -5.21 -15.88 -8.22
CA ARG A 118 -3.81 -16.26 -8.40
C ARG A 118 -3.37 -16.17 -9.86
N ARG A 119 -4.13 -16.77 -10.78
CA ARG A 119 -3.81 -16.74 -12.23
C ARG A 119 -3.75 -15.31 -12.75
N ILE A 120 -4.69 -14.46 -12.36
CA ILE A 120 -4.73 -13.05 -12.77
C ILE A 120 -3.49 -12.31 -12.26
N TYR A 121 -3.10 -12.49 -10.99
CA TYR A 121 -1.90 -11.86 -10.44
C TYR A 121 -0.62 -12.32 -11.14
N GLU A 122 -0.46 -13.63 -11.35
CA GLU A 122 0.70 -14.17 -12.07
C GLU A 122 0.82 -13.59 -13.48
N GLU A 123 -0.31 -13.42 -14.18
CA GLU A 123 -0.36 -12.78 -15.49
C GLU A 123 0.01 -11.28 -15.43
N ILE A 124 -0.54 -10.54 -14.47
CA ILE A 124 -0.23 -9.12 -14.27
C ILE A 124 1.24 -8.93 -13.92
N VAL A 125 1.79 -9.73 -13.01
CA VAL A 125 3.21 -9.73 -12.63
C VAL A 125 4.08 -9.96 -13.85
N ARG A 126 3.75 -10.96 -14.67
CA ARG A 126 4.49 -11.26 -15.90
C ARG A 126 4.49 -10.07 -16.87
N ARG A 127 3.36 -9.37 -17.00
CA ARG A 127 3.21 -8.20 -17.88
C ARG A 127 3.90 -6.95 -17.31
N LYS A 128 3.74 -6.67 -16.01
CA LYS A 128 4.22 -5.46 -15.33
C LYS A 128 5.63 -5.60 -14.76
N LYS A 129 6.19 -6.81 -14.72
CA LYS A 129 7.50 -7.15 -14.13
C LYS A 129 7.65 -6.70 -12.68
N ASP A 130 6.57 -6.71 -11.91
CA ASP A 130 6.57 -6.37 -10.49
C ASP A 130 6.40 -7.64 -9.63
N PRO A 131 7.47 -8.17 -9.03
CA PRO A 131 7.40 -9.39 -8.23
C PRO A 131 6.63 -9.22 -6.91
N ALA A 132 6.51 -8.00 -6.37
CA ALA A 132 5.80 -7.77 -5.10
C ALA A 132 4.31 -8.09 -5.20
N LEU A 133 3.72 -8.04 -6.40
CA LEU A 133 2.33 -8.40 -6.62
C LEU A 133 2.05 -9.91 -6.41
N LEU A 134 3.06 -10.78 -6.46
CA LEU A 134 2.89 -12.21 -6.14
C LEU A 134 2.64 -12.46 -4.66
N GLU A 135 2.95 -11.52 -3.78
CA GLU A 135 2.67 -11.66 -2.35
C GLU A 135 1.16 -11.74 -2.08
N TYR A 136 0.31 -11.30 -3.02
CA TYR A 136 -1.15 -11.47 -2.96
C TYR A 136 -1.66 -12.76 -3.63
N ALA A 137 -0.78 -13.55 -4.26
CA ALA A 137 -1.17 -14.77 -4.94
C ALA A 137 -1.68 -15.80 -3.92
N GLY A 138 -2.96 -16.17 -4.04
CA GLY A 138 -3.64 -17.09 -3.12
C GLY A 138 -4.53 -16.40 -2.09
N PHE A 139 -4.54 -15.07 -2.03
CA PHE A 139 -5.55 -14.32 -1.28
C PHE A 139 -6.78 -14.04 -2.15
N GLY A 140 -7.91 -13.71 -1.50
CA GLY A 140 -9.12 -13.33 -2.21
C GLY A 140 -8.89 -12.08 -3.07
N LEU A 141 -9.64 -11.97 -4.17
CA LEU A 141 -9.61 -10.81 -5.06
C LEU A 141 -11.02 -10.34 -5.31
N TYR A 142 -11.29 -9.05 -5.07
CA TYR A 142 -12.50 -8.42 -5.56
C TYR A 142 -12.23 -7.78 -6.91
N ARG A 143 -13.11 -8.04 -7.86
CA ARG A 143 -13.04 -7.51 -9.20
C ARG A 143 -14.34 -6.80 -9.56
N THR A 144 -14.21 -5.67 -10.23
CA THR A 144 -15.31 -5.01 -10.93
C THR A 144 -14.81 -4.43 -12.24
N ARG A 145 -15.70 -4.32 -13.22
CA ARG A 145 -15.41 -3.82 -14.57
C ARG A 145 -16.49 -2.86 -15.00
N ALA A 146 -16.10 -1.82 -15.72
CA ALA A 146 -17.03 -0.89 -16.33
C ALA A 146 -16.53 -0.44 -17.70
N PHE A 147 -17.47 -0.32 -18.62
CA PHE A 147 -17.27 0.28 -19.94
C PHE A 147 -18.51 1.12 -20.29
N PRO A 148 -18.36 2.26 -20.97
CA PRO A 148 -17.11 2.96 -21.31
C PRO A 148 -16.69 3.99 -20.25
N LEU A 149 -15.39 4.14 -20.00
CA LEU A 149 -14.83 5.33 -19.37
C LEU A 149 -14.32 6.30 -20.44
N GLU A 150 -15.04 7.38 -20.67
CA GLU A 150 -14.73 8.38 -21.69
C GLU A 150 -13.51 9.25 -21.32
N PRO A 151 -12.81 9.84 -22.31
CA PRO A 151 -11.74 10.79 -22.06
C PRO A 151 -12.16 11.91 -21.09
N GLY A 152 -11.33 12.17 -20.08
CA GLY A 152 -11.54 13.20 -19.07
C GLY A 152 -12.66 12.91 -18.06
N LYS A 153 -13.39 11.78 -18.17
CA LYS A 153 -14.41 11.42 -17.18
C LYS A 153 -13.80 10.67 -16.00
N PRO A 154 -14.33 10.88 -14.78
CA PRO A 154 -13.87 10.17 -13.60
C PRO A 154 -14.52 8.79 -13.48
N ALA A 155 -13.76 7.86 -12.94
CA ALA A 155 -14.21 6.61 -12.36
C ALA A 155 -13.89 6.63 -10.88
N LYS A 156 -14.89 6.46 -10.03
CA LYS A 156 -14.70 6.45 -8.57
C LYS A 156 -14.90 5.04 -8.04
N VAL A 157 -14.00 4.58 -7.19
CA VAL A 157 -14.19 3.31 -6.47
C VAL A 157 -14.27 3.57 -4.98
N VAL A 158 -15.17 2.84 -4.33
CA VAL A 158 -15.32 2.83 -2.88
C VAL A 158 -15.16 1.39 -2.42
N VAL A 159 -14.25 1.15 -1.49
CA VAL A 159 -13.99 -0.16 -0.87
C VAL A 159 -14.16 -0.04 0.62
N ASN A 160 -14.95 -0.91 1.22
CA ASN A 160 -15.11 -1.01 2.66
C ASN A 160 -14.75 -2.42 3.12
N TYR A 161 -13.90 -2.52 4.13
CA TYR A 161 -13.55 -3.81 4.72
C TYR A 161 -13.21 -3.67 6.20
N ARG A 162 -13.21 -4.81 6.89
CA ARG A 162 -12.70 -4.93 8.26
C ARG A 162 -11.54 -5.87 8.33
N THR A 163 -10.59 -5.58 9.20
CA THR A 163 -9.48 -6.47 9.51
C THR A 163 -9.13 -6.38 10.99
N ILE A 164 -8.42 -7.40 11.49
CA ILE A 164 -7.90 -7.43 12.84
C ILE A 164 -6.47 -6.88 12.79
N CYS A 165 -6.23 -5.79 13.51
CA CYS A 165 -4.91 -5.24 13.74
C CYS A 165 -4.05 -6.25 14.50
N LYS A 166 -2.83 -6.49 14.00
CA LYS A 166 -1.86 -7.32 14.70
C LYS A 166 -1.57 -6.67 16.05
N LYS A 167 -1.51 -7.49 17.10
CA LYS A 167 -1.12 -7.05 18.43
C LYS A 167 0.09 -7.86 18.87
N ASP A 168 1.12 -7.14 19.27
CA ASP A 168 2.30 -7.70 19.89
C ASP A 168 2.40 -7.14 21.31
N THR A 169 2.26 -8.01 22.31
CA THR A 169 2.20 -7.67 23.74
C THR A 169 1.23 -6.51 24.03
N SER A 170 1.74 -5.30 24.23
CA SER A 170 0.98 -4.07 24.53
C SER A 170 0.81 -3.13 23.33
N THR A 171 1.35 -3.47 22.16
CA THR A 171 1.32 -2.64 20.95
C THR A 171 0.31 -3.18 19.95
N VAL A 172 -0.54 -2.31 19.42
CA VAL A 172 -1.44 -2.62 18.30
C VAL A 172 -0.90 -1.94 17.06
N GLU A 173 -0.67 -2.73 16.02
CA GLU A 173 -0.17 -2.26 14.73
C GLU A 173 -1.34 -1.99 13.79
N VAL A 174 -1.51 -0.72 13.41
CA VAL A 174 -2.40 -0.31 12.34
C VAL A 174 -1.56 -0.18 11.09
N TRP A 175 -1.83 -1.04 10.12
CA TRP A 175 -1.06 -1.09 8.91
C TRP A 175 -1.98 -0.85 7.70
N TYR A 176 -1.59 0.14 6.90
CA TYR A 176 -2.22 0.44 5.62
C TYR A 176 -1.14 0.72 4.58
N PRO A 177 -1.14 0.02 3.45
CA PRO A 177 -0.11 0.16 2.44
C PRO A 177 -0.47 1.22 1.41
N LEU A 178 0.43 2.16 1.22
CA LEU A 178 0.37 3.18 0.17
C LEU A 178 1.34 2.78 -0.96
N ASN A 179 0.92 1.89 -1.87
CA ASN A 179 1.79 1.37 -2.93
C ASN A 179 1.20 1.51 -4.35
N THR A 180 -0.06 1.96 -4.47
CA THR A 180 -0.79 2.03 -5.75
C THR A 180 -0.40 3.22 -6.63
N GLU A 181 0.35 4.19 -6.08
CA GLU A 181 0.82 5.37 -6.81
C GLU A 181 1.84 5.02 -7.91
N LYS A 182 2.55 3.89 -7.75
CA LYS A 182 3.62 3.46 -8.67
C LYS A 182 3.14 3.12 -10.08
N PHE A 183 1.84 2.93 -10.27
CA PHE A 183 1.26 2.56 -11.57
C PHE A 183 0.44 3.69 -12.23
N SER A 184 0.24 4.83 -11.55
CA SER A 184 -0.45 5.98 -12.12
C SER A 184 0.43 6.64 -13.19
N ALA A 185 -0.17 7.07 -14.31
CA ALA A 185 0.57 7.82 -15.34
C ALA A 185 1.06 9.20 -14.85
N LYS A 186 0.48 9.72 -13.77
CA LYS A 186 0.81 11.02 -13.18
C LYS A 186 0.92 10.90 -11.65
N PRO A 187 1.72 11.76 -10.99
CA PRO A 187 1.72 11.86 -9.53
C PRO A 187 0.30 12.05 -9.00
N ILE A 188 -0.02 11.40 -7.88
CA ILE A 188 -1.33 11.54 -7.23
C ILE A 188 -1.41 12.94 -6.62
N ARG A 189 -2.50 13.66 -6.93
CA ARG A 189 -2.63 15.05 -6.49
C ARG A 189 -2.93 15.16 -5.01
N ASP A 190 -3.73 14.26 -4.47
CA ASP A 190 -4.18 14.31 -3.08
C ASP A 190 -4.27 12.90 -2.49
N VAL A 191 -3.51 12.68 -1.43
CA VAL A 191 -3.46 11.43 -0.69
C VAL A 191 -3.73 11.77 0.77
N THR A 192 -4.79 11.19 1.33
CA THR A 192 -5.13 11.35 2.74
C THR A 192 -5.35 9.99 3.37
N VAL A 193 -4.65 9.72 4.47
CA VAL A 193 -4.92 8.57 5.34
C VAL A 193 -5.21 9.08 6.73
N ARG A 194 -6.47 8.95 7.15
CA ARG A 194 -6.93 9.32 8.49
C ARG A 194 -7.16 8.06 9.31
N VAL A 195 -6.62 8.05 10.53
CA VAL A 195 -6.77 6.96 11.49
C VAL A 195 -7.40 7.48 12.78
N ASP A 196 -8.63 7.07 13.07
CA ASP A 196 -9.34 7.35 14.33
C ASP A 196 -9.26 6.11 15.24
N VAL A 197 -8.47 6.21 16.31
CA VAL A 197 -8.22 5.11 17.24
C VAL A 197 -8.92 5.34 18.55
N GLU A 198 -9.65 4.34 19.01
CA GLU A 198 -10.27 4.30 20.33
C GLU A 198 -10.01 2.94 21.00
N SER A 199 -9.61 2.99 22.27
CA SER A 199 -9.12 1.85 23.07
C SER A 199 -9.85 1.78 24.42
N SER A 200 -9.94 0.58 25.01
CA SER A 200 -10.44 0.42 26.39
C SER A 200 -9.42 0.84 27.44
N ALA A 201 -8.13 0.76 27.10
CA ALA A 201 -7.00 1.16 27.93
C ALA A 201 -6.37 2.45 27.41
N ASP A 202 -5.63 3.13 28.29
CA ASP A 202 -4.96 4.39 27.97
C ASP A 202 -3.88 4.20 26.91
N ILE A 203 -3.85 5.11 25.94
CA ILE A 203 -2.91 5.09 24.82
C ILE A 203 -1.68 5.89 25.22
N THR A 204 -0.57 5.21 25.48
CA THR A 204 0.68 5.84 25.91
C THR A 204 1.51 6.32 24.72
N THR A 205 2.12 5.40 23.98
CA THR A 205 3.04 5.69 22.88
C THR A 205 2.35 5.51 21.53
N VAL A 206 2.57 6.47 20.62
CA VAL A 206 2.00 6.47 19.27
C VAL A 206 3.07 7.00 18.34
N TYR A 207 3.39 6.23 17.31
CA TYR A 207 4.38 6.61 16.30
C TYR A 207 4.04 5.93 14.98
N SER A 208 4.59 6.46 13.90
CA SER A 208 4.65 5.78 12.60
C SER A 208 6.12 5.64 12.21
N PRO A 209 6.59 4.42 11.88
CA PRO A 209 7.97 4.20 11.47
C PRO A 209 8.26 4.73 10.05
N SER A 210 7.22 4.98 9.24
CA SER A 210 7.37 5.30 7.81
C SER A 210 7.10 6.75 7.46
N HIS A 211 6.16 7.42 8.15
CA HIS A 211 5.71 8.77 7.80
C HIS A 211 5.56 9.63 9.05
N LYS A 212 5.85 10.93 8.93
CA LYS A 212 5.49 11.90 9.97
C LYS A 212 3.97 12.07 9.95
N ILE A 213 3.33 11.79 11.09
CA ILE A 213 1.88 11.89 11.25
C ILE A 213 1.55 12.81 12.42
N PRO A 214 0.93 13.98 12.17
CA PRO A 214 0.32 14.76 13.23
C PRO A 214 -0.70 13.91 14.00
N ILE A 215 -0.56 13.88 15.33
CA ILE A 215 -1.44 13.15 16.24
C ILE A 215 -2.23 14.15 17.07
N ALA A 216 -3.55 14.14 16.88
CA ALA A 216 -4.51 14.89 17.69
C ALA A 216 -5.13 13.96 18.74
N ARG A 217 -4.64 14.03 19.99
CA ARG A 217 -5.26 13.32 21.12
C ARG A 217 -6.61 13.95 21.47
N LYS A 218 -7.63 13.12 21.65
CA LYS A 218 -9.00 13.51 22.05
C LYS A 218 -9.34 13.08 23.48
N GLY A 219 -8.35 12.52 24.19
CA GLY A 219 -8.44 12.02 25.55
C GLY A 219 -7.36 10.96 25.80
N PRO A 220 -7.33 10.32 26.98
CA PRO A 220 -6.36 9.26 27.29
C PRO A 220 -6.56 8.01 26.42
N ARG A 221 -7.76 7.79 25.88
CA ARG A 221 -8.16 6.56 25.18
C ARG A 221 -8.56 6.74 23.71
N ARG A 222 -8.48 7.97 23.19
CA ARG A 222 -8.84 8.28 21.81
C ARG A 222 -7.86 9.26 21.19
N LEU A 223 -7.46 8.97 19.97
CA LEU A 223 -6.65 9.86 19.15
C LEU A 223 -7.05 9.80 17.69
N VAL A 224 -6.63 10.82 16.95
CA VAL A 224 -6.71 10.86 15.51
C VAL A 224 -5.31 11.13 14.97
N ALA A 225 -4.83 10.29 14.06
CA ALA A 225 -3.63 10.56 13.28
C ALA A 225 -4.00 10.78 11.83
N THR A 226 -3.41 11.76 11.17
CA THR A 226 -3.67 12.04 9.76
C THR A 226 -2.36 12.15 9.02
N TYR A 227 -2.21 11.36 7.96
CA TYR A 227 -1.21 11.56 6.93
C TYR A 227 -1.89 12.27 5.74
N HIS A 228 -1.23 13.30 5.22
CA HIS A 228 -1.68 14.03 4.05
C HIS A 228 -0.48 14.35 3.17
N ALA A 229 -0.57 14.02 1.89
CA ALA A 229 0.43 14.33 0.89
C ALA A 229 -0.23 14.86 -0.38
N VAL A 230 0.34 15.94 -0.90
CA VAL A 230 -0.06 16.53 -2.18
C VAL A 230 1.16 16.46 -3.09
N MET A 231 1.13 15.62 -4.13
CA MET A 231 2.24 15.59 -5.08
C MET A 231 2.00 16.59 -6.21
N ILE A 232 2.61 17.76 -6.09
CA ILE A 232 2.69 18.76 -7.17
C ILE A 232 4.00 18.51 -7.94
N GLY A 233 3.93 17.74 -9.03
CA GLY A 233 5.10 17.44 -9.86
C GLY A 233 6.06 16.39 -9.27
N HIS A 234 7.14 16.11 -10.01
CA HIS A 234 7.98 14.89 -9.87
C HIS A 234 8.88 14.82 -8.62
N ARG A 235 8.54 15.46 -7.49
CA ARG A 235 9.30 15.35 -6.24
C ARG A 235 8.39 15.40 -5.00
N PRO A 236 8.49 14.43 -4.08
CA PRO A 236 7.94 14.60 -2.74
C PRO A 236 8.82 15.58 -1.94
N MET A 237 8.19 16.49 -1.20
CA MET A 237 8.85 17.26 -0.13
C MET A 237 8.88 16.37 1.14
N ALA A 238 10.07 16.28 1.75
CA ALA A 238 10.42 15.43 2.90
C ALA A 238 10.00 16.00 4.28
#